data_AF-A0A8T6ZDY3-F1
#
_entry.id   AF-A0A8T6ZDY3-F1
#
_cell.length_a   1.000
_cell.length_b   1.000
_cell.length_c   1.000
_cell.angle_alpha   90.00
_cell.angle_beta   90.00
_cell.angle_gamma   90.00
#
_symmetry.space_group_name_H-M   'P 1'
#
loop_
_entity.id
_entity.type
_entity.pdbx_description
1 polymer ?
#
loop_
_entity_poly.entity_id
_entity_poly.type
_entity_poly.pdbx_seq_one_letter_code
_entity_poly.pdbx_strand_id
1 'polypeptide(L)'
;MREILEGAAAIVAMSLYLIPSIEADARGHRHAFAITMVNVLLGWTIVGWFAARAWAHSRSDERLARTAKRIRSAAGRATGQKILQHAQYRALMKSRVAFGANVEQRDLKRSYA
;
A
#
# COMPACT_ATOMS: atom_id res chain seq x y z
N MET A 1 -20.98 18.70 -4.31
CA MET A 1 -22.18 18.84 -5.17
C MET A 1 -22.07 18.03 -6.45
N ARG A 2 -20.91 17.96 -7.12
CA ARG A 2 -20.65 17.05 -8.27
C ARG A 2 -20.92 15.57 -7.97
N GLU A 3 -20.48 15.09 -6.80
CA GLU A 3 -20.74 13.71 -6.35
C GLU A 3 -22.23 13.33 -6.30
N ILE A 4 -23.09 14.27 -5.90
CA ILE A 4 -24.55 14.06 -5.82
C ILE A 4 -25.16 14.08 -7.22
N LEU A 5 -24.63 14.91 -8.11
CA LEU A 5 -25.06 15.01 -9.50
C LEU A 5 -24.72 13.74 -10.29
N GLU A 6 -23.52 13.19 -10.09
CA GLU A 6 -23.10 11.92 -10.71
C GLU A 6 -23.89 10.73 -10.17
N GLY A 7 -24.12 10.69 -8.85
CA GLY A 7 -24.97 9.68 -8.23
C GLY A 7 -26.42 9.73 -8.71
N ALA A 8 -27.00 10.94 -8.79
CA ALA A 8 -28.37 11.13 -9.28
C ALA A 8 -28.50 10.79 -10.77
N ALA A 9 -27.52 11.16 -11.61
CA ALA A 9 -27.51 10.78 -13.03
C ALA A 9 -27.40 9.26 -13.22
N ALA A 10 -26.61 8.58 -12.39
CA ALA A 10 -26.51 7.12 -12.43
C ALA A 10 -27.82 6.44 -12.00
N ILE A 11 -28.49 6.96 -10.97
CA ILE A 11 -29.80 6.44 -10.53
C ILE A 11 -30.87 6.68 -11.60
N VAL A 12 -30.92 7.87 -12.20
CA VAL A 12 -31.87 8.21 -13.27
C VAL A 12 -31.63 7.35 -14.51
N ALA A 13 -30.37 7.16 -14.94
CA ALA A 13 -30.04 6.25 -16.04
C ALA A 13 -30.41 4.79 -15.73
N MET A 14 -30.25 4.37 -14.47
CA MET A 14 -30.63 3.03 -14.02
C MET A 14 -32.16 2.84 -13.95
N SER A 15 -32.93 3.88 -13.62
CA SER A 15 -34.39 3.88 -13.71
C SER A 15 -34.89 3.89 -15.16
N LEU A 16 -34.22 4.64 -16.05
CA LEU A 16 -34.48 4.62 -17.50
C LEU A 16 -34.15 3.26 -18.13
N TYR A 17 -33.22 2.49 -17.53
CA TYR A 17 -32.89 1.11 -17.93
C TYR A 17 -34.02 0.09 -17.63
N LEU A 18 -35.01 0.44 -16.79
CA LEU A 18 -36.17 -0.43 -16.52
C LEU A 18 -37.33 -0.28 -17.52
N ILE A 19 -37.30 0.71 -18.40
CA ILE A 19 -38.34 0.91 -19.44
C ILE A 19 -38.55 -0.33 -20.34
N PRO A 20 -37.51 -1.02 -20.86
CA PRO A 20 -37.71 -2.24 -21.64
C PRO A 20 -38.26 -3.43 -20.82
N SER A 21 -38.15 -3.39 -19.49
CA SER A 21 -38.62 -4.47 -18.61
C SER A 21 -40.15 -4.45 -18.42
N ILE A 22 -40.77 -3.26 -18.48
CA ILE A 22 -42.23 -3.10 -18.50
C ILE A 22 -42.79 -3.52 -19.87
N GLU A 23 -42.04 -3.27 -20.94
CA GLU A 23 -42.43 -3.64 -22.31
C GLU A 23 -42.35 -5.15 -22.58
N ALA A 24 -41.53 -5.89 -21.81
CA ALA A 24 -41.44 -7.35 -21.86
C ALA A 24 -42.61 -8.06 -21.15
N ASP A 25 -43.13 -7.48 -20.06
CA ASP A 25 -44.24 -8.07 -19.28
C ASP A 25 -45.58 -7.99 -20.05
N ALA A 26 -45.71 -7.01 -20.95
CA ALA A 26 -46.88 -6.84 -21.81
C ALA A 26 -47.05 -7.96 -22.89
N ARG A 27 -46.08 -8.86 -23.10
CA ARG A 27 -46.07 -9.81 -24.24
C ARG A 27 -46.11 -11.32 -23.89
N GLY A 28 -46.13 -11.70 -22.61
CA GLY A 28 -46.53 -13.06 -22.16
C GLY A 28 -45.74 -14.26 -22.71
N HIS A 29 -44.41 -14.18 -22.84
CA HIS A 29 -43.58 -15.29 -23.36
C HIS A 29 -42.66 -15.95 -22.30
N ARG A 30 -42.38 -17.25 -22.50
CA ARG A 30 -41.61 -18.21 -21.66
C ARG A 30 -40.19 -17.78 -21.25
N HIS A 31 -39.73 -16.60 -21.69
CA HIS A 31 -38.41 -16.03 -21.41
C HIS A 31 -38.41 -14.99 -20.28
N ALA A 32 -39.56 -14.77 -19.62
CA ALA A 32 -39.69 -13.90 -18.45
C ALA A 32 -38.59 -14.17 -17.41
N PHE A 33 -38.33 -15.45 -17.11
CA PHE A 33 -37.30 -15.84 -16.12
C PHE A 33 -35.87 -15.45 -16.54
N ALA A 34 -35.55 -15.50 -17.84
CA ALA A 34 -34.25 -15.10 -18.35
C ALA A 34 -34.06 -13.58 -18.24
N ILE A 35 -35.12 -12.81 -18.49
CA ILE A 35 -35.12 -11.34 -18.36
C ILE A 35 -35.01 -10.95 -16.87
N THR A 36 -35.72 -11.63 -15.98
CA THR A 36 -35.58 -11.39 -14.53
C THR A 36 -34.18 -11.73 -14.03
N MET A 37 -33.58 -12.84 -14.48
CA MET A 37 -32.22 -13.23 -14.12
C MET A 37 -31.19 -12.21 -14.62
N VAL A 38 -31.33 -11.75 -15.87
CA VAL A 38 -30.48 -10.71 -16.47
C VAL A 38 -30.64 -9.39 -15.72
N ASN A 39 -31.86 -8.99 -15.34
CA ASN A 39 -32.12 -7.77 -14.57
C ASN A 39 -31.55 -7.86 -13.14
N VAL A 40 -31.64 -9.02 -12.49
CA VAL A 40 -31.04 -9.26 -11.17
C VAL A 40 -29.51 -9.24 -11.27
N LEU A 41 -28.90 -9.90 -12.27
CA LEU A 41 -27.45 -9.85 -12.46
C LEU A 41 -26.96 -8.45 -12.85
N LEU A 42 -27.66 -7.74 -13.74
CA LEU A 42 -27.31 -6.36 -14.13
C LEU A 42 -27.50 -5.39 -12.96
N GLY A 43 -28.60 -5.49 -12.21
CA GLY A 43 -28.81 -4.70 -11.00
C GLY A 43 -27.75 -4.99 -9.93
N TRP A 44 -27.38 -6.27 -9.75
CA TRP A 44 -26.40 -6.71 -8.76
C TRP A 44 -24.96 -6.31 -9.11
N THR A 45 -24.61 -6.27 -10.41
CA THR A 45 -23.27 -5.82 -10.85
C THR A 45 -23.05 -4.32 -10.62
N ILE A 46 -24.11 -3.51 -10.76
CA ILE A 46 -24.06 -2.09 -10.43
C ILE A 46 -23.87 -1.88 -8.92
N VAL A 47 -24.63 -2.60 -8.08
CA VAL A 47 -24.46 -2.58 -6.62
C VAL A 47 -23.04 -2.96 -6.21
N GLY A 48 -22.48 -4.02 -6.83
CA GLY A 48 -21.09 -4.44 -6.61
C GLY A 48 -20.07 -3.38 -7.01
N TRP A 49 -20.29 -2.67 -8.13
CA TRP A 49 -19.40 -1.60 -8.58
C TRP A 49 -19.46 -0.36 -7.68
N PHE A 50 -20.65 0.02 -7.18
CA PHE A 50 -20.77 1.09 -6.18
C PHE A 50 -20.14 0.71 -4.86
N ALA A 51 -20.29 -0.54 -4.40
CA ALA A 51 -19.58 -1.05 -3.22
C ALA A 51 -18.05 -1.01 -3.41
N ALA A 52 -17.56 -1.40 -4.60
CA ALA A 52 -16.15 -1.29 -4.97
C ALA A 52 -15.67 0.17 -5.03
N ARG A 53 -16.46 1.11 -5.56
CA ARG A 53 -16.14 2.55 -5.53
C ARG A 53 -16.14 3.11 -4.12
N ALA A 54 -17.09 2.72 -3.27
CA ALA A 54 -17.14 3.11 -1.87
C ALA A 54 -15.91 2.58 -1.11
N TRP A 55 -15.49 1.34 -1.41
CA TRP A 55 -14.24 0.78 -0.88
C TRP A 55 -13.00 1.52 -1.38
N ALA A 56 -12.93 1.87 -2.67
CA ALA A 56 -11.83 2.64 -3.24
C ALA A 56 -11.75 4.08 -2.69
N HIS A 57 -12.89 4.69 -2.37
CA HIS A 57 -12.94 5.99 -1.68
C HIS A 57 -12.70 5.87 -0.17
N SER A 58 -12.85 4.67 0.41
CA SER A 58 -12.46 4.42 1.78
C SER A 58 -10.94 4.46 1.89
N ARG A 59 -10.46 5.50 2.57
CA ARG A 59 -9.08 6.01 2.72
C ARG A 59 -8.09 5.01 3.37
N SER A 60 -8.02 3.79 2.84
CA SER A 60 -7.32 2.65 3.40
C SER A 60 -5.87 2.55 2.92
N ASP A 61 -5.54 3.12 1.77
CA ASP A 61 -4.17 3.15 1.25
C ASP A 61 -3.23 4.03 2.06
N GLU A 62 -3.75 5.07 2.72
CA GLU A 62 -2.91 6.03 3.45
C GLU A 62 -2.35 5.43 4.75
N ARG A 63 -3.02 4.44 5.36
CA ARG A 63 -2.46 3.70 6.50
C ARG A 63 -1.42 2.68 6.04
N LEU A 64 -1.70 1.93 4.97
CA LEU A 64 -0.77 0.96 4.40
C LEU A 64 0.51 1.65 3.89
N ALA A 65 0.38 2.77 3.18
CA ALA A 65 1.51 3.57 2.70
C ALA A 65 2.33 4.17 3.86
N ARG A 66 1.68 4.66 4.93
CA ARG A 66 2.36 5.16 6.13
C ARG A 66 3.12 4.06 6.86
N THR A 67 2.53 2.88 6.99
CA THR A 67 3.17 1.72 7.63
C THR A 67 4.35 1.23 6.79
N ALA A 68 4.20 1.12 5.48
CA ALA A 68 5.29 0.75 4.57
C ALA A 68 6.45 1.75 4.62
N LYS A 69 6.16 3.06 4.65
CA LYS A 69 7.17 4.12 4.80
C LYS A 69 7.90 4.04 6.14
N ARG A 70 7.17 3.76 7.24
CA ARG A 70 7.75 3.58 8.58
C ARG A 70 8.69 2.37 8.62
N ILE A 71 8.27 1.22 8.10
CA ILE A 71 9.09 -0.01 8.08
C ILE A 71 10.36 0.20 7.26
N ARG A 72 10.27 0.82 6.07
CA ARG A 72 11.44 1.15 5.25
C ARG A 72 12.43 2.07 6.00
N SER A 73 11.91 3.07 6.71
CA SER A 73 12.74 3.99 7.50
C SER A 73 13.36 3.36 8.76
N ALA A 74 12.73 2.33 9.33
CA ALA A 74 13.25 1.58 10.47
C ALA A 74 14.30 0.55 10.03
N ALA A 75 14.04 -0.17 8.93
CA ALA A 75 14.97 -1.12 8.33
C ALA A 75 16.28 -0.45 7.87
N GLY A 76 16.19 0.74 7.24
CA GLY A 76 17.38 1.51 6.87
C GLY A 76 18.26 1.88 8.06
N ARG A 77 17.64 2.23 9.20
CA ARG A 77 18.36 2.55 10.44
C ARG A 77 18.98 1.31 11.08
N ALA A 78 18.27 0.18 11.10
CA ALA A 78 18.78 -1.08 11.67
C ALA A 78 20.02 -1.59 10.93
N THR A 79 20.06 -1.49 9.60
CA THR A 79 21.23 -1.88 8.79
C THR A 79 22.39 -0.89 9.00
N GLY A 80 22.11 0.41 9.01
CA GLY A 80 23.12 1.44 9.25
C GLY A 80 23.82 1.27 10.62
N GLN A 81 23.07 0.95 11.67
CA GLN A 81 23.63 0.77 13.01
C GLN A 81 24.60 -0.42 13.12
N LYS A 82 24.32 -1.53 12.43
CA LYS A 82 25.24 -2.68 12.40
C LYS A 82 26.55 -2.36 11.67
N ILE A 83 26.47 -1.57 10.59
CA ILE A 83 27.65 -1.12 9.84
C ILE A 83 28.52 -0.21 10.71
N LEU A 84 27.90 0.73 11.44
CA LEU A 84 28.61 1.65 12.34
C LEU A 84 29.26 0.92 13.52
N GLN A 85 28.60 -0.09 14.11
CA GLN A 85 29.20 -0.91 15.17
C GLN A 85 30.50 -1.59 14.71
N HIS A 86 30.48 -2.19 13.52
CA HIS A 86 31.67 -2.84 12.97
C HIS A 86 32.77 -1.82 12.63
N ALA A 87 32.41 -0.65 12.10
CA ALA A 87 33.36 0.43 11.81
C ALA A 87 34.03 0.97 13.09
N GLN A 88 33.26 1.15 14.16
CA GLN A 88 33.78 1.60 15.45
C GLN A 88 34.73 0.57 16.07
N TYR A 89 34.38 -0.72 16.01
CA TYR A 89 35.25 -1.79 16.50
C TYR A 89 36.61 -1.79 15.77
N ARG A 90 36.60 -1.60 14.45
CA ARG A 90 37.84 -1.44 13.66
C ARG A 90 38.64 -0.19 14.06
N ALA A 91 37.99 0.92 14.30
CA ALA A 91 38.65 2.17 14.69
C ALA A 91 39.37 2.03 16.06
N LEU A 92 38.71 1.39 17.03
CA LEU A 92 39.27 1.11 18.34
C LEU A 92 40.49 0.18 18.26
N MET A 93 40.42 -0.85 17.42
CA MET A 93 41.54 -1.78 17.21
C MET A 93 42.74 -1.08 16.54
N LYS A 94 42.50 -0.24 15.52
CA LYS A 94 43.58 0.49 14.85
C LYS A 94 44.31 1.43 15.82
N SER A 95 43.58 2.09 16.73
CA SER A 95 44.14 2.94 17.76
C SER A 95 44.99 2.15 18.78
N ARG A 96 44.48 1.00 19.25
CA ARG A 96 45.23 0.14 20.19
C ARG A 96 46.52 -0.40 19.59
N VAL A 97 46.50 -0.86 18.34
CA VAL A 97 47.70 -1.38 17.66
C VAL A 97 48.71 -0.27 17.40
N ALA A 98 48.26 0.91 16.95
CA ALA A 98 49.14 2.06 16.73
C ALA A 98 49.77 2.59 18.03
N PHE A 99 49.06 2.49 19.15
CA PHE A 99 49.58 2.82 20.47
C PHE A 99 50.66 1.82 20.92
N GLY A 100 50.40 0.52 20.82
CA GLY A 100 51.38 -0.53 21.17
C GLY A 100 52.67 -0.43 20.36
N ALA A 101 52.57 -0.24 19.04
CA ALA A 101 53.72 -0.07 18.16
C ALA A 101 54.56 1.18 18.50
N ASN A 102 53.93 2.26 18.97
CA ASN A 102 54.63 3.46 19.41
C ASN A 102 55.39 3.26 20.73
N VAL A 103 54.84 2.46 21.64
CA VAL A 103 55.49 2.15 22.93
C VAL A 103 56.73 1.29 22.68
N GLU A 104 56.61 0.22 21.89
CA GLU A 104 57.72 -0.67 21.55
C GLU A 104 58.87 0.08 20.83
N GLN A 105 58.52 0.98 19.90
CA GLN A 105 59.51 1.87 19.27
C GLN A 105 60.21 2.81 20.26
N ARG A 106 59.50 3.34 21.25
CA ARG A 106 60.11 4.22 22.27
C ARG A 106 61.05 3.45 23.19
N ASP A 107 60.68 2.23 23.57
CA ASP A 107 61.49 1.38 24.43
C ASP A 107 62.76 0.91 23.72
N LEU A 108 62.65 0.54 22.43
CA LEU A 108 63.81 0.26 21.59
C LEU A 108 64.75 1.46 21.52
N LYS A 109 64.24 2.67 21.25
CA LYS A 109 65.07 3.88 21.21
C LYS A 109 65.75 4.20 22.55
N ARG A 110 65.15 3.82 23.68
CA ARG A 110 65.77 3.94 25.01
C ARG A 110 66.82 2.87 25.30
N SER A 111 66.69 1.67 24.72
CA SER A 111 67.62 0.57 24.94
C SER A 111 68.94 0.71 24.15
N TYR A 112 68.96 1.53 23.10
CA TYR A 112 70.14 1.77 22.26
C TYR A 112 70.80 3.14 22.50
N ALA A 113 70.32 3.91 23.49
CA ALA A 113 70.88 5.20 23.91
C ALA A 113 71.63 5.02 25.23
#